data_AF-A0A4R5BR54-F1
#
_entry.id   AF-A0A4R5BR54-F1
#
_cell.length_a   1.000
_cell.length_b   1.000
_cell.length_c   1.000
_cell.angle_alpha   90.00
_cell.angle_beta   90.00
_cell.angle_gamma   90.00
#
_symmetry.space_group_name_H-M   'P 1'
#
loop_
_entity.id
_entity.type
_entity.pdbx_description
1 polymer ?
#
loop_
_entity_poly.entity_id
_entity_poly.type
_entity_poly.pdbx_seq_one_letter_code
_entity_poly.pdbx_strand_id
1 'polypeptide(L)'
;MSGTNTEVWIAANDGQDMIRADAIVVLRLDESGRLTAQLRDEARITVTLLEGSSHDQPPKDFHRQLIQKVAELADSSGARLMYAQHDGGTWRWITERL
;
A
#
# COMPACT_ATOMS: atom_id res chain seq x y z
N MET A 1 9.67 -20.91 -14.27
CA MET A 1 10.05 -19.49 -14.20
C MET A 1 9.80 -19.04 -12.78
N SER A 2 10.83 -18.96 -11.93
CA SER A 2 10.70 -18.30 -10.63
C SER A 2 10.63 -16.81 -10.93
N GLY A 3 9.41 -16.27 -11.02
CA GLY A 3 9.23 -14.82 -11.07
C GLY A 3 9.99 -14.24 -9.87
N THR A 4 10.83 -13.25 -10.12
CA THR A 4 11.44 -12.43 -9.09
C THR A 4 10.34 -12.02 -8.13
N ASN A 5 10.26 -12.70 -6.99
CA ASN A 5 9.19 -12.53 -6.04
C ASN A 5 9.40 -11.14 -5.48
N THR A 6 8.61 -10.15 -5.91
CA THR A 6 8.76 -8.78 -5.43
C THR A 6 8.61 -8.81 -3.91
N GLU A 7 9.71 -8.55 -3.20
CA GLU A 7 9.75 -8.58 -1.73
C GLU A 7 9.27 -7.25 -1.15
N VAL A 8 8.27 -6.64 -1.79
CA VAL A 8 7.65 -5.39 -1.33
C VAL A 8 6.40 -5.75 -0.54
N TRP A 9 6.39 -5.34 0.71
CA TRP A 9 5.31 -5.50 1.67
C TRP A 9 4.67 -4.15 1.94
N ILE A 10 3.37 -4.16 2.22
CA ILE A 10 2.60 -2.97 2.55
C ILE A 10 1.92 -3.23 3.90
N ALA A 11 2.13 -2.35 4.86
CA ALA A 11 1.44 -2.42 6.15
C ALA A 11 -0.04 -2.08 5.98
N ALA A 12 -0.91 -2.84 6.64
CA ALA A 12 -2.31 -2.49 6.81
C ALA A 12 -2.47 -1.34 7.81
N ASN A 13 -3.67 -0.78 7.87
CA ASN A 13 -3.95 0.39 8.71
C ASN A 13 -3.70 0.16 10.21
N ASP A 14 -3.84 -1.09 10.69
CA ASP A 14 -3.60 -1.44 12.10
C ASP A 14 -2.11 -1.54 12.48
N GLY A 15 -1.22 -1.53 11.48
CA GLY A 15 0.21 -1.73 11.66
C GLY A 15 0.61 -3.12 12.16
N GLN A 16 -0.34 -4.07 12.23
CA GLN A 16 -0.10 -5.44 12.67
C GLN A 16 -0.05 -6.40 11.49
N ASP A 17 -0.87 -6.14 10.46
CA ASP A 17 -0.88 -6.93 9.24
C ASP A 17 0.03 -6.34 8.17
N MET A 18 0.69 -7.23 7.42
CA MET A 18 1.50 -6.90 6.26
C MET A 18 1.01 -7.72 5.07
N ILE A 19 0.70 -7.05 3.97
CA ILE A 19 0.28 -7.69 2.72
C ILE A 19 1.39 -7.61 1.69
N ARG A 20 1.51 -8.65 0.86
CA ARG A 20 2.46 -8.61 -0.26
C ARG A 20 1.89 -7.74 -1.38
N ALA A 21 2.72 -6.87 -1.95
CA ALA A 21 2.29 -5.99 -3.03
C ALA A 21 1.86 -6.77 -4.29
N ASP A 22 2.50 -7.91 -4.58
CA ASP A 22 2.17 -8.78 -5.73
C ASP A 22 0.84 -9.56 -5.56
N ALA A 23 0.32 -9.62 -4.33
CA ALA A 23 -0.98 -10.19 -4.03
C ALA A 23 -2.13 -9.22 -4.32
N ILE A 24 -1.86 -7.92 -4.50
CA ILE A 24 -2.92 -6.91 -4.71
C ILE A 24 -3.38 -6.94 -6.17
N VAL A 25 -4.70 -7.00 -6.38
CA VAL A 25 -5.32 -6.97 -7.72
C VAL A 25 -6.14 -5.72 -7.97
N VAL A 26 -6.63 -5.06 -6.91
CA VAL A 26 -7.36 -3.80 -7.00
C VAL A 26 -6.94 -2.89 -5.86
N LEU A 27 -6.69 -1.62 -6.16
CA LEU A 27 -6.56 -0.55 -5.18
C LEU A 27 -7.70 0.43 -5.37
N ARG A 28 -8.33 0.85 -4.27
CA ARG A 28 -9.41 1.84 -4.27
C ARG A 28 -9.14 2.89 -3.21
N LEU A 29 -9.05 4.14 -3.65
CA LEU A 29 -9.16 5.32 -2.79
C LEU A 29 -10.58 5.87 -2.96
N ASP A 30 -11.36 5.91 -1.89
CA ASP A 30 -12.72 6.46 -1.93
C ASP A 30 -12.76 7.96 -1.53
N GLU A 31 -13.94 8.56 -1.61
CA GLU A 31 -14.15 9.99 -1.33
C GLU A 31 -13.92 10.36 0.14
N SER A 32 -13.91 9.38 1.05
CA SER A 32 -13.57 9.61 2.46
C SER A 32 -12.05 9.64 2.70
N GLY A 33 -11.26 9.36 1.67
CA GLY A 33 -9.82 9.21 1.77
C GLY A 33 -9.39 7.81 2.22
N ARG A 34 -10.32 6.86 2.41
CA ARG A 34 -9.98 5.49 2.80
C ARG A 34 -9.36 4.75 1.62
N LEU A 35 -8.23 4.10 1.88
CA LEU A 35 -7.52 3.27 0.90
C LEU A 35 -7.68 1.80 1.25
N THR A 36 -8.24 1.04 0.31
CA THR A 36 -8.42 -0.41 0.43
C THR A 36 -7.71 -1.15 -0.69
N ALA A 37 -7.17 -2.32 -0.38
CA ALA A 37 -6.56 -3.26 -1.32
C ALA A 37 -7.37 -4.55 -1.37
N GLN A 38 -7.71 -5.00 -2.58
CA GLN A 38 -8.29 -6.31 -2.79
C GLN A 38 -7.17 -7.30 -3.15
N LEU A 39 -7.15 -8.45 -2.49
CA LEU A 39 -6.15 -9.49 -2.69
C LEU A 39 -6.57 -10.50 -3.76
N ARG A 40 -5.55 -11.12 -4.38
CA ARG A 40 -5.66 -12.27 -5.30
C ARG A 40 -5.86 -13.55 -4.49
N ASP A 41 -7.01 -13.67 -3.85
CA ASP A 41 -7.44 -14.92 -3.23
C ASP A 41 -8.84 -15.32 -3.74
N GLU A 42 -9.25 -16.55 -3.45
CA GLU A 42 -10.55 -17.06 -3.86
C GLU A 42 -11.71 -16.29 -3.21
N ALA A 43 -11.48 -15.78 -1.99
CA ALA A 43 -12.45 -15.04 -1.20
C ALA A 43 -12.56 -13.55 -1.58
N ARG A 44 -11.64 -13.04 -2.42
CA ARG A 44 -11.50 -11.62 -2.78
C ARG A 44 -11.42 -10.71 -1.56
N ILE A 45 -10.61 -11.06 -0.58
CA ILE A 45 -10.49 -10.31 0.67
C ILE A 45 -10.07 -8.87 0.37
N THR A 46 -10.75 -7.93 1.04
CA THR A 46 -10.43 -6.51 0.98
C THR A 46 -9.83 -6.09 2.32
N VAL A 47 -8.62 -5.54 2.28
CA VAL A 47 -7.87 -5.06 3.44
C VAL A 47 -7.82 -3.53 3.41
N THR A 48 -8.00 -2.90 4.57
CA THR A 48 -7.83 -1.45 4.72
C THR A 48 -6.35 -1.13 4.95
N LEU A 49 -5.77 -0.33 4.06
CA LEU A 49 -4.39 0.15 4.16
C LEU A 49 -4.27 1.48 4.89
N LEU A 50 -5.32 2.30 4.79
CA LEU A 50 -5.41 3.59 5.45
C LEU A 50 -6.89 3.89 5.67
N GLU A 51 -7.24 4.19 6.92
CA GLU A 51 -8.58 4.68 7.23
C GLU A 51 -8.78 6.10 6.73
N GLY A 52 -9.97 6.34 6.19
CA GLY A 52 -10.36 7.67 5.74
C GLY A 52 -10.59 8.61 6.92
N SER A 53 -10.37 9.90 6.68
CA SER A 53 -10.63 10.96 7.64
C SER A 53 -11.29 12.13 6.91
N SER A 54 -12.30 12.76 7.51
CA SER A 54 -12.92 13.96 6.96
C SER A 54 -12.03 15.20 7.08
N HIS A 55 -11.00 15.16 7.92
CA HIS A 55 -10.15 16.31 8.21
C HIS A 55 -8.81 16.28 7.46
N ASP A 56 -8.22 15.09 7.32
CA ASP A 56 -6.87 14.93 6.77
C ASP A 56 -6.87 13.86 5.67
N GLN A 57 -7.44 14.20 4.52
CA GLN A 57 -7.53 13.28 3.38
C GLN A 57 -6.18 13.17 2.64
N PRO A 58 -5.79 11.96 2.20
CA PRO A 58 -4.65 11.81 1.31
C PRO A 58 -4.94 12.43 -0.07
N PRO A 59 -3.90 12.75 -0.86
CA PRO A 59 -4.03 13.20 -2.23
C PRO A 59 -4.88 12.25 -3.08
N LYS A 60 -5.62 12.79 -4.06
CA LYS A 60 -6.54 12.01 -4.92
C LYS A 60 -5.85 10.89 -5.72
N ASP A 61 -4.55 11.01 -5.92
CA ASP A 61 -3.69 10.08 -6.64
C ASP A 61 -2.86 9.18 -5.69
N PHE A 62 -3.10 9.19 -4.39
CA PHE A 62 -2.27 8.48 -3.41
C PHE A 62 -2.18 6.96 -3.65
N HIS A 63 -3.26 6.34 -4.15
CA HIS A 63 -3.25 4.95 -4.60
C HIS A 63 -2.36 4.71 -5.84
N ARG A 64 -2.21 5.70 -6.72
CA ARG A 64 -1.32 5.63 -7.89
C ARG A 64 0.14 5.78 -7.47
N GLN A 65 0.42 6.67 -6.51
CA GLN A 65 1.75 6.83 -5.94
C GLN A 65 2.24 5.52 -5.30
N LEU A 66 1.35 4.75 -4.65
CA LEU A 66 1.67 3.41 -4.15
C LEU A 66 2.14 2.48 -5.27
N ILE A 67 1.38 2.40 -6.37
CA ILE A 67 1.72 1.53 -7.52
C ILE A 67 3.06 1.93 -8.13
N GLN A 68 3.30 3.23 -8.31
CA GLN A 68 4.56 3.75 -8.84
C GLN A 68 5.74 3.36 -7.96
N LYS A 69 5.63 3.58 -6.64
CA LYS A 69 6.67 3.18 -5.69
C LYS A 69 6.90 1.68 -5.63
N VAL A 70 5.84 0.86 -5.67
CA VAL A 70 5.98 -0.60 -5.73
C VAL A 70 6.78 -1.01 -6.97
N ALA A 71 6.50 -0.39 -8.13
CA ALA A 71 7.25 -0.65 -9.35
C ALA A 71 8.72 -0.23 -9.23
N GLU A 72 9.00 0.95 -8.67
CA GLU A 72 10.38 1.43 -8.41
C GLU A 72 11.15 0.48 -7.47
N LEU A 73 10.50 -0.08 -6.47
CA LEU A 73 11.13 -0.97 -5.48
C LEU A 73 11.27 -2.41 -5.95
N ALA A 74 10.43 -2.86 -6.89
CA ALA A 74 10.49 -4.20 -7.45
C ALA A 74 11.81 -4.50 -8.16
N ASP A 75 12.45 -3.45 -8.69
CA ASP A 75 13.77 -3.53 -9.33
C ASP A 75 14.93 -3.44 -8.31
N SER A 76 14.62 -3.23 -7.02
CA SER A 76 15.61 -3.12 -5.94
C SER A 76 15.86 -4.45 -5.25
N SER A 77 17.09 -4.65 -4.74
CA SER A 77 17.44 -5.86 -3.99
C SER A 77 16.97 -5.80 -2.54
N GLY A 78 16.41 -6.93 -2.08
CA GLY A 78 16.02 -7.20 -0.70
C GLY A 78 14.66 -6.64 -0.30
N ALA A 79 14.09 -7.24 0.75
CA ALA A 79 12.77 -6.92 1.23
C ALA A 79 12.59 -5.46 1.66
N ARG A 80 11.40 -4.92 1.38
CA ARG A 80 10.98 -3.56 1.70
C ARG A 80 9.61 -3.57 2.33
N LEU A 81 9.40 -2.71 3.32
CA LEU A 81 8.09 -2.40 3.88
C LEU A 81 7.69 -0.99 3.49
N MET A 82 6.45 -0.84 3.06
CA MET A 82 5.80 0.43 2.77
C MET A 82 4.62 0.66 3.69
N TYR A 83 4.44 1.89 4.15
CA TYR A 83 3.27 2.30 4.91
C TYR A 83 2.95 3.77 4.64
N ALA A 84 1.67 4.11 4.79
CA ALA A 84 1.23 5.49 4.70
C ALA A 84 1.54 6.21 6.02
N GLN A 85 2.05 7.43 5.93
CA GLN A 85 2.28 8.29 7.08
C GLN A 85 1.68 9.67 6.78
N HIS A 86 0.98 10.22 7.78
CA HIS A 86 0.59 11.61 7.83
C HIS A 86 1.52 12.36 8.77
N ASP A 87 2.28 13.33 8.25
CA ASP A 87 3.21 14.14 9.03
C ASP A 87 3.12 15.60 8.56
N GLY A 88 2.90 16.53 9.49
CA GLY A 88 2.81 17.96 9.21
C GLY A 88 1.76 18.35 8.16
N GLY A 89 0.62 17.67 8.11
CA GLY A 89 -0.44 17.94 7.11
C GLY A 89 -0.16 17.32 5.73
N THR A 90 0.91 16.53 5.59
CA THR A 90 1.29 15.91 4.32
C THR A 90 1.25 14.40 4.43
N TRP A 91 0.55 13.77 3.50
CA TRP A 91 0.56 12.32 3.33
C TRP A 91 1.71 11.86 2.46
N ARG A 92 2.41 10.81 2.89
CA ARG A 92 3.49 10.20 2.13
C ARG A 92 3.55 8.69 2.34
N TRP A 93 4.04 7.99 1.32
CA TRP A 93 4.46 6.59 1.43
C TRP A 93 5.88 6.53 1.96
N ILE A 94 6.05 5.96 3.14
CA ILE A 94 7.36 5.64 3.72
C ILE A 94 7.82 4.29 3.18
N THR A 95 9.13 4.12 3.08
CA THR A 95 9.76 2.87 2.69
C THR A 95 10.93 2.59 3.62
N GLU A 96 10.98 1.39 4.17
CA GLU A 96 12.08 0.91 4.99
C GLU A 96 12.55 -0.47 4.54
N ARG A 97 13.76 -0.84 4.97
CA ARG A 97 14.28 -2.19 4.76
C ARG A 97 13.80 -3.10 5.89
N LEU A 98 13.44 -4.32 5.53
CA LEU A 98 13.21 -5.41 6.49
C LEU A 98 14.51 -6.17 6.78
#